data_AF-A0A7W1UMB3-F1
#
_entry.id   AF-A0A7W1UMB3-F1
#
_cell.length_a   1.000
_cell.length_b   1.000
_cell.length_c   1.000
_cell.angle_alpha   90.00
_cell.angle_beta   90.00
_cell.angle_gamma   90.00
#
_symmetry.space_group_name_H-M   'P 1'
#
loop_
_entity.id
_entity.type
_entity.pdbx_description
1 polymer ?
#
loop_
_entity_poly.entity_id
_entity_poly.type
_entity_poly.pdbx_seq_one_letter_code
_entity_poly.pdbx_strand_id
1 'polypeptide(L)'
;RYKVQPWDRAEITRYNFTDSDKFLDSVGIPADAKMLVIESYSTNIPLYMMNRRGYTVYQTSRDNAEYALFHTKWDYVVIQDAFLFSDVLRYYPIVSAALEPIRGNGKITLYKKNKAVKSISVSRFLSKSPENMMYQNIINFDEDKPDSHFDGLSSVQYSQALNSKIAVLDSTTEFGVAFHLSPNELPVKSDFKIHASWMIHGNIGADIQAVVSIINNGKTVYYQSYKLNDYYSSKKTKQKAFFEFVVPAFKNPNDALSIYLWNPSHSSLKYADMQVMVYK
;
A
#
# COMPACT_ATOMS: atom_id res chain seq x y z
N ARG A 1 -17.61 13.64 0.83
CA ARG A 1 -18.26 12.98 -0.32
C ARG A 1 -17.61 11.63 -0.69
N TYR A 2 -16.81 10.99 0.17
CA TYR A 2 -16.42 9.58 0.01
C TYR A 2 -16.28 8.95 1.40
N LYS A 3 -17.29 8.16 1.82
CA LYS A 3 -17.13 7.20 2.90
C LYS A 3 -16.72 5.90 2.22
N VAL A 4 -15.49 5.45 2.45
CA VAL A 4 -15.11 4.08 2.08
C VAL A 4 -15.90 3.14 2.98
N GLN A 5 -16.65 2.24 2.37
CA GLN A 5 -17.55 1.31 3.03
C GLN A 5 -17.07 -0.12 2.75
N PRO A 6 -17.43 -1.12 3.56
CA PRO A 6 -16.95 -2.49 3.38
C PRO A 6 -17.21 -3.08 1.98
N TRP A 7 -18.25 -2.62 1.27
CA TRP A 7 -18.52 -3.01 -0.12
C TRP A 7 -17.47 -2.48 -1.13
N ASP A 8 -16.71 -1.44 -0.79
CA ASP A 8 -15.65 -0.93 -1.65
C ASP A 8 -14.49 -1.92 -1.79
N ARG A 9 -14.26 -2.82 -0.81
CA ARG A 9 -13.20 -3.85 -0.95
C ARG A 9 -13.52 -4.88 -2.03
N ALA A 10 -14.79 -5.21 -2.22
CA ALA A 10 -15.22 -6.08 -3.31
C ALA A 10 -15.07 -5.39 -4.67
N GLU A 11 -15.33 -4.08 -4.74
CA GLU A 11 -15.12 -3.29 -5.96
C GLU A 11 -13.62 -3.08 -6.27
N ILE A 12 -12.80 -2.81 -5.26
CA ILE A 12 -11.34 -2.79 -5.37
C ILE A 12 -10.84 -4.14 -5.89
N THR A 13 -11.39 -5.25 -5.39
CA THR A 13 -11.07 -6.58 -5.90
C THR A 13 -11.44 -6.72 -7.36
N ARG A 14 -12.66 -6.39 -7.75
CA ARG A 14 -13.08 -6.43 -9.17
C ARG A 14 -12.14 -5.60 -10.06
N TYR A 15 -11.77 -4.41 -9.60
CA TYR A 15 -10.84 -3.54 -10.31
C TYR A 15 -9.43 -4.15 -10.43
N ASN A 16 -8.92 -4.73 -9.34
CA ASN A 16 -7.59 -5.34 -9.29
C ASN A 16 -7.46 -6.57 -10.20
N PHE A 17 -8.54 -7.34 -10.35
CA PHE A 17 -8.57 -8.51 -11.22
C PHE A 17 -8.97 -8.22 -12.67
N THR A 18 -9.21 -6.95 -13.04
CA THR A 18 -9.47 -6.56 -14.43
C THR A 18 -8.27 -6.90 -15.33
N ASP A 19 -8.54 -7.59 -16.45
CA ASP A 19 -7.56 -8.12 -17.42
C ASP A 19 -6.56 -9.14 -16.83
N SER A 20 -6.91 -9.79 -15.72
CA SER A 20 -6.02 -10.76 -15.07
C SER A 20 -5.83 -12.04 -15.88
N ASP A 21 -6.81 -12.47 -16.68
CA ASP A 21 -6.69 -13.55 -17.66
C ASP A 21 -5.55 -13.29 -18.66
N LYS A 22 -5.56 -12.12 -19.31
CA LYS A 22 -4.54 -11.71 -20.27
C LYS A 22 -3.17 -11.61 -19.62
N PHE A 23 -3.12 -11.09 -18.39
CA PHE A 23 -1.89 -11.07 -17.62
C PHE A 23 -1.34 -12.48 -17.41
N LEU A 24 -2.15 -13.42 -16.91
CA LEU A 24 -1.71 -14.80 -16.69
C LEU A 24 -1.25 -15.48 -17.97
N ASP A 25 -1.96 -15.30 -19.08
CA ASP A 25 -1.58 -15.82 -20.39
C ASP A 25 -0.23 -15.25 -20.84
N SER A 26 0.01 -13.95 -20.63
CA SER A 26 1.29 -13.29 -20.98
C SER A 26 2.49 -13.78 -20.18
N VAL A 27 2.26 -14.38 -19.00
CA VAL A 27 3.30 -14.98 -18.15
C VAL A 27 3.43 -16.49 -18.42
N GLY A 28 2.60 -17.05 -19.31
CA GLY A 28 2.62 -18.46 -19.69
C GLY A 28 1.99 -19.38 -18.65
N ILE A 29 1.04 -18.88 -17.86
CA ILE A 29 0.32 -19.70 -16.87
C ILE A 29 -0.75 -20.53 -17.56
N PRO A 30 -0.72 -21.87 -17.47
CA PRO A 30 -1.70 -22.74 -18.14
C PRO A 30 -3.15 -22.42 -17.73
N ALA A 31 -4.10 -22.59 -18.67
CA ALA A 31 -5.52 -22.37 -18.44
C ALA A 31 -6.14 -23.30 -17.38
N ASP A 32 -5.54 -24.48 -17.19
CA ASP A 32 -5.94 -25.49 -16.22
C ASP A 32 -5.20 -25.40 -14.88
N ALA A 33 -4.26 -24.46 -14.74
CA ALA A 33 -3.54 -24.24 -13.49
C ALA A 33 -4.50 -23.85 -12.35
N LYS A 34 -4.28 -24.45 -11.18
CA LYS A 34 -5.06 -24.21 -9.97
C LYS A 34 -4.52 -23.01 -9.22
N MET A 35 -5.32 -21.97 -9.11
CA MET A 35 -4.96 -20.74 -8.41
C MET A 35 -5.39 -20.80 -6.94
N LEU A 36 -4.56 -20.31 -6.04
CA LEU A 36 -4.98 -19.93 -4.69
C LEU A 36 -4.97 -18.41 -4.59
N VAL A 37 -6.10 -17.80 -4.33
CA VAL A 37 -6.19 -16.35 -4.12
C VAL A 37 -6.29 -16.07 -2.63
N ILE A 38 -5.24 -15.46 -2.07
CA ILE A 38 -5.25 -15.03 -0.66
C ILE A 38 -5.81 -13.62 -0.61
N GLU A 39 -6.69 -13.36 0.36
CA GLU A 39 -7.35 -12.07 0.55
C GLU A 39 -8.14 -11.60 -0.67
N SER A 40 -9.10 -12.44 -1.04
CA SER A 40 -9.89 -12.27 -2.25
C SER A 40 -11.06 -11.30 -2.12
N TYR A 41 -11.61 -11.05 -0.92
CA TYR A 41 -12.84 -10.27 -0.68
C TYR A 41 -14.04 -10.63 -1.57
N SER A 42 -13.98 -11.76 -2.28
CA SER A 42 -15.00 -12.36 -3.12
C SER A 42 -14.61 -13.80 -3.40
N THR A 43 -15.56 -14.73 -3.25
CA THR A 43 -15.29 -16.15 -3.47
C THR A 43 -15.07 -16.49 -4.94
N ASN A 44 -15.67 -15.72 -5.86
CA ASN A 44 -15.76 -16.08 -7.28
C ASN A 44 -15.14 -15.05 -8.24
N ILE A 45 -15.18 -13.75 -7.92
CA ILE A 45 -14.72 -12.69 -8.85
C ILE A 45 -13.28 -12.94 -9.32
N PRO A 46 -12.30 -13.22 -8.45
CA PRO A 46 -10.93 -13.46 -8.89
C PRO A 46 -10.80 -14.62 -9.88
N LEU A 47 -11.43 -15.75 -9.57
CA LEU A 47 -11.35 -16.96 -10.41
C LEU A 47 -12.04 -16.75 -11.76
N TYR A 48 -13.20 -16.09 -11.76
CA TYR A 48 -13.91 -15.73 -12.98
C TYR A 48 -13.09 -14.81 -13.87
N MET A 49 -12.53 -13.73 -13.30
CA MET A 49 -11.77 -12.73 -14.07
C MET A 49 -10.41 -13.23 -14.55
N MET A 50 -9.77 -14.14 -13.81
CA MET A 50 -8.55 -14.81 -14.24
C MET A 50 -8.81 -15.87 -15.32
N ASN A 51 -10.07 -16.27 -15.52
CA ASN A 51 -10.44 -17.45 -16.29
C ASN A 51 -9.62 -18.68 -15.86
N ARG A 52 -9.56 -18.94 -14.55
CA ARG A 52 -8.85 -20.08 -13.93
C ARG A 52 -9.69 -20.72 -12.84
N ARG A 53 -9.43 -21.99 -12.55
CA ARG A 53 -10.03 -22.70 -11.42
C ARG A 53 -9.14 -22.59 -10.18
N GLY A 54 -9.71 -22.75 -9.00
CA GLY A 54 -8.91 -22.60 -7.79
C GLY A 54 -9.69 -22.47 -6.51
N TYR A 55 -9.00 -21.91 -5.52
CA TYR A 55 -9.46 -21.66 -4.17
C TYR A 55 -9.31 -20.18 -3.86
N THR A 56 -10.23 -19.65 -3.06
CA THR A 56 -10.21 -18.27 -2.60
C THR A 56 -10.27 -18.25 -1.07
N VAL A 57 -9.42 -17.45 -0.45
CA VAL A 57 -9.53 -17.10 0.96
C VAL A 57 -10.28 -15.77 1.00
N TYR A 58 -11.57 -15.80 1.37
CA TYR A 58 -12.45 -14.62 1.33
C TYR A 58 -11.94 -13.49 2.24
N GLN A 59 -11.55 -13.85 3.47
CA GLN A 59 -10.93 -12.97 4.46
C GLN A 59 -9.83 -13.75 5.19
N THR A 60 -8.66 -13.16 5.29
CA THR A 60 -7.45 -13.77 5.86
C THR A 60 -7.55 -13.70 7.37
N SER A 61 -8.05 -14.77 7.97
CA SER A 61 -7.55 -15.17 9.29
C SER A 61 -6.23 -15.91 9.10
N ARG A 62 -5.36 -15.87 10.12
CA ARG A 62 -4.13 -16.65 10.13
C ARG A 62 -4.41 -18.11 9.78
N ASP A 63 -5.41 -18.71 10.43
CA ASP A 63 -5.73 -20.14 10.31
C ASP A 63 -6.22 -20.50 8.90
N ASN A 64 -7.08 -19.66 8.29
CA ASN A 64 -7.61 -19.94 6.96
C ASN A 64 -6.54 -19.82 5.88
N ALA A 65 -5.69 -18.80 5.97
CA ALA A 65 -4.61 -18.59 5.01
C ALA A 65 -3.51 -19.65 5.17
N GLU A 66 -3.22 -20.08 6.40
CA GLU A 66 -2.29 -21.18 6.69
C GLU A 66 -2.80 -22.50 6.15
N TYR A 67 -4.06 -22.83 6.43
CA TYR A 67 -4.69 -24.02 5.91
C TYR A 67 -4.69 -24.02 4.38
N ALA A 68 -5.12 -22.93 3.75
CA ALA A 68 -5.14 -22.82 2.30
C ALA A 68 -3.72 -22.98 1.71
N LEU A 69 -2.73 -22.29 2.27
CA LEU A 69 -1.37 -22.28 1.74
C LEU A 69 -0.69 -23.65 1.85
N PHE A 70 -0.86 -24.37 2.97
CA PHE A 70 -0.13 -25.61 3.23
C PHE A 70 -0.92 -26.89 2.95
N HIS A 71 -2.25 -26.85 2.97
CA HIS A 71 -3.10 -28.04 2.89
C HIS A 71 -3.99 -28.13 1.65
N THR A 72 -4.01 -27.11 0.78
CA THR A 72 -4.74 -27.19 -0.50
C THR A 72 -3.81 -27.43 -1.69
N LYS A 73 -4.34 -28.04 -2.76
CA LYS A 73 -3.58 -28.38 -3.97
C LYS A 73 -3.71 -27.28 -5.01
N TRP A 74 -2.80 -26.32 -4.97
CA TRP A 74 -2.67 -25.22 -5.92
C TRP A 74 -1.32 -25.29 -6.65
N ASP A 75 -1.27 -24.68 -7.84
CA ASP A 75 -0.07 -24.53 -8.66
C ASP A 75 0.57 -23.15 -8.47
N TYR A 76 -0.28 -22.12 -8.34
CA TYR A 76 0.15 -20.73 -8.10
C TYR A 76 -0.69 -20.04 -7.03
N VAL A 77 -0.09 -19.04 -6.37
CA VAL A 77 -0.78 -18.13 -5.47
C VAL A 77 -0.90 -16.75 -6.11
N VAL A 78 -2.05 -16.09 -5.93
CA VAL A 78 -2.28 -14.70 -6.34
C VAL A 78 -2.65 -13.89 -5.12
N ILE A 79 -2.02 -12.73 -4.99
CA ILE A 79 -2.31 -11.75 -3.93
C ILE A 79 -2.53 -10.40 -4.59
N GLN A 80 -3.53 -9.65 -4.11
CA GLN A 80 -3.76 -8.27 -4.55
C GLN A 80 -2.70 -7.36 -3.92
N ASP A 81 -1.98 -6.61 -4.75
CA ASP A 81 -0.89 -5.74 -4.31
C ASP A 81 -1.38 -4.73 -3.26
N ALA A 82 -2.59 -4.20 -3.45
CA ALA A 82 -3.25 -3.26 -2.55
C ALA A 82 -3.49 -3.80 -1.13
N PHE A 83 -3.63 -5.12 -0.95
CA PHE A 83 -3.92 -5.76 0.35
C PHE A 83 -2.75 -6.57 0.90
N LEU A 84 -1.67 -6.68 0.13
CA LEU A 84 -0.54 -7.53 0.47
C LEU A 84 0.08 -7.13 1.82
N PHE A 85 0.27 -5.84 2.07
CA PHE A 85 0.81 -5.37 3.35
C PHE A 85 -0.17 -5.48 4.49
N SER A 86 -1.32 -4.91 4.25
CA SER A 86 -2.23 -4.48 5.29
C SER A 86 -3.06 -5.63 5.85
N ASP A 87 -3.35 -6.61 4.99
CA ASP A 87 -4.25 -7.71 5.30
C ASP A 87 -3.55 -9.07 5.16
N VAL A 88 -2.54 -9.22 4.29
CA VAL A 88 -1.80 -10.49 4.17
C VAL A 88 -0.57 -10.54 5.09
N LEU A 89 0.44 -9.71 4.86
CA LEU A 89 1.70 -9.77 5.62
C LEU A 89 1.53 -9.38 7.09
N ARG A 90 0.57 -8.50 7.39
CA ARG A 90 0.25 -8.11 8.77
C ARG A 90 -0.24 -9.29 9.61
N TYR A 91 -1.14 -10.11 9.06
CA TYR A 91 -1.79 -11.20 9.79
C TYR A 91 -1.11 -12.55 9.56
N TYR A 92 -0.43 -12.70 8.42
CA TYR A 92 0.14 -13.95 7.97
C TYR A 92 1.53 -13.75 7.32
N PRO A 93 2.53 -13.27 8.09
CA PRO A 93 3.85 -12.92 7.56
C PRO A 93 4.62 -14.11 6.97
N ILE A 94 4.30 -15.34 7.35
CA ILE A 94 4.94 -16.56 6.79
C ILE A 94 4.74 -16.70 5.28
N VAL A 95 3.74 -16.01 4.69
CA VAL A 95 3.59 -15.88 3.23
C VAL A 95 4.88 -15.43 2.59
N SER A 96 5.60 -14.49 3.21
CA SER A 96 6.86 -13.99 2.63
C SER A 96 7.97 -15.04 2.63
N ALA A 97 7.94 -16.00 3.56
CA ALA A 97 8.93 -17.08 3.61
C ALA A 97 8.53 -18.27 2.72
N ALA A 98 7.22 -18.52 2.58
CA ALA A 98 6.65 -19.68 1.89
C ALA A 98 6.45 -19.46 0.37
N LEU A 99 6.39 -18.21 -0.08
CA LEU A 99 6.15 -17.85 -1.47
C LEU A 99 7.31 -17.09 -2.09
N GLU A 100 7.52 -17.31 -3.38
CA GLU A 100 8.46 -16.57 -4.22
C GLU A 100 7.66 -15.84 -5.31
N PRO A 101 7.81 -14.50 -5.45
CA PRO A 101 7.13 -13.76 -6.51
C PRO A 101 7.64 -14.20 -7.89
N ILE A 102 6.72 -14.39 -8.83
CA ILE A 102 7.03 -14.66 -10.24
C ILE A 102 6.98 -13.35 -11.02
N ARG A 103 5.82 -12.69 -11.02
CA ARG A 103 5.57 -11.44 -11.75
C ARG A 103 4.31 -10.77 -11.21
N GLY A 104 4.28 -9.45 -11.22
CA GLY A 104 3.08 -8.66 -10.93
C GLY A 104 2.71 -7.74 -12.10
N ASN A 105 1.46 -7.29 -12.12
CA ASN A 105 0.96 -6.30 -13.08
C ASN A 105 0.61 -4.96 -12.41
N GLY A 106 1.06 -4.75 -11.18
CA GLY A 106 0.74 -3.57 -10.37
C GLY A 106 -0.60 -3.65 -9.64
N LYS A 107 -1.48 -4.60 -9.97
CA LYS A 107 -2.75 -4.83 -9.26
C LYS A 107 -2.73 -6.12 -8.46
N ILE A 108 -2.23 -7.17 -9.09
CA ILE A 108 -2.03 -8.48 -8.51
C ILE A 108 -0.61 -8.96 -8.79
N THR A 109 -0.08 -9.75 -7.86
CA THR A 109 1.19 -10.45 -8.02
C THR A 109 0.96 -11.96 -7.97
N LEU A 110 1.61 -12.65 -8.90
CA LEU A 110 1.65 -14.09 -9.00
C LEU A 110 2.85 -14.63 -8.23
N TYR A 111 2.64 -15.69 -7.49
CA TYR A 111 3.65 -16.35 -6.68
C TYR A 111 3.65 -17.86 -6.92
N LYS A 112 4.81 -18.48 -6.70
CA LYS A 112 4.98 -19.93 -6.61
C LYS A 112 5.43 -20.31 -5.20
N LYS A 113 5.30 -21.59 -4.88
CA LYS A 113 5.86 -22.13 -3.65
C LYS A 113 7.38 -21.98 -3.64
N ASN A 114 7.91 -21.47 -2.54
CA ASN A 114 9.34 -21.45 -2.32
C ASN A 114 9.83 -22.88 -2.04
N LYS A 115 10.85 -23.34 -2.77
CA LYS A 115 11.41 -24.70 -2.63
C LYS A 115 12.16 -24.89 -1.31
N ALA A 116 12.65 -23.81 -0.71
CA ALA A 116 13.29 -23.81 0.60
C ALA A 116 12.77 -22.62 1.40
N VAL A 117 12.15 -22.86 2.56
CA VAL A 117 11.68 -21.77 3.44
C VAL A 117 12.88 -20.93 3.84
N LYS A 118 13.02 -19.77 3.20
CA LYS A 118 14.05 -18.78 3.51
C LYS A 118 13.34 -17.59 4.10
N SER A 119 13.78 -17.16 5.29
CA SER A 119 13.36 -15.87 5.84
C SER A 119 13.89 -14.76 4.94
N ILE A 120 13.08 -14.31 3.98
CA ILE A 120 13.35 -13.10 3.21
C ILE A 120 12.68 -11.92 3.90
N SER A 121 13.39 -10.79 3.94
CA SER A 121 12.82 -9.55 4.44
C SER A 121 11.60 -9.17 3.61
N VAL A 122 10.61 -8.55 4.25
CA VAL A 122 9.40 -8.06 3.57
C VAL A 122 9.74 -7.15 2.39
N SER A 123 10.81 -6.34 2.50
CA SER A 123 11.30 -5.53 1.38
C SER A 123 11.65 -6.36 0.16
N ARG A 124 12.41 -7.45 0.34
CA ARG A 124 12.80 -8.36 -0.74
C ARG A 124 11.60 -9.12 -1.31
N PHE A 125 10.63 -9.48 -0.48
CA PHE A 125 9.41 -10.17 -0.91
C PHE A 125 8.56 -9.36 -1.90
N LEU A 126 8.58 -8.03 -1.78
CA LEU A 126 7.86 -7.15 -2.70
C LEU A 126 8.57 -6.91 -4.04
N SER A 127 9.66 -7.61 -4.33
CA SER A 127 10.50 -7.29 -5.48
C SER A 127 11.01 -5.84 -5.46
N LYS A 128 11.19 -5.25 -4.25
CA LYS A 128 11.90 -3.97 -4.05
C LYS A 128 13.38 -4.19 -4.20
N SER A 129 13.74 -4.42 -5.43
CA SER A 129 15.10 -4.40 -5.91
C SER A 129 15.53 -2.92 -5.97
N PRO A 130 16.62 -2.52 -5.28
CA PRO A 130 17.13 -1.13 -5.33
C PRO A 130 17.26 -0.59 -6.76
N GLU A 131 17.51 -1.47 -7.73
CA GLU A 131 17.61 -1.15 -9.17
C GLU A 131 16.29 -0.62 -9.80
N ASN A 132 15.12 -0.83 -9.18
CA ASN A 132 13.83 -0.32 -9.66
C ASN A 132 13.34 0.92 -8.89
N MET A 133 14.09 1.37 -7.88
CA MET A 133 13.74 2.55 -7.11
C MET A 133 14.16 3.80 -7.89
N MET A 134 13.19 4.62 -8.27
CA MET A 134 13.41 5.82 -9.05
C MET A 134 13.66 7.04 -8.17
N TYR A 135 13.08 7.04 -6.97
CA TYR A 135 13.18 8.16 -6.05
C TYR A 135 13.01 7.69 -4.61
N GLN A 136 13.71 8.33 -3.67
CA GLN A 136 13.54 8.10 -2.24
C GLN A 136 13.74 9.41 -1.50
N ASN A 137 12.85 9.69 -0.56
CA ASN A 137 13.01 10.78 0.39
C ASN A 137 12.52 10.36 1.77
N ILE A 138 13.24 10.83 2.79
CA ILE A 138 12.93 10.59 4.19
C ILE A 138 13.03 11.95 4.86
N ILE A 139 11.96 12.38 5.51
CA ILE A 139 12.02 13.51 6.43
C ILE A 139 12.10 12.99 7.85
N ASN A 140 13.21 13.34 8.51
CA ASN A 140 13.38 13.25 9.95
C ASN A 140 13.07 14.63 10.53
N PHE A 141 12.04 14.71 11.37
CA PHE A 141 11.61 15.99 11.93
C PHE A 141 12.62 16.61 12.90
N ASP A 142 13.56 15.83 13.42
CA ASP A 142 14.63 16.32 14.30
C ASP A 142 15.73 17.09 13.56
N GLU A 143 15.79 17.01 12.22
CA GLU A 143 16.80 17.69 11.42
C GLU A 143 16.44 19.18 11.16
N ASP A 144 17.44 20.06 11.17
CA ASP A 144 17.25 21.51 11.09
C ASP A 144 16.89 22.03 9.68
N LYS A 145 17.04 21.20 8.65
CA LYS A 145 16.76 21.55 7.25
C LYS A 145 15.96 20.44 6.56
N PRO A 146 14.63 20.43 6.73
CA PRO A 146 13.79 19.52 5.97
C PRO A 146 13.89 19.82 4.48
N ASP A 147 13.80 18.75 3.68
CA ASP A 147 13.85 18.84 2.23
C ASP A 147 12.71 19.74 1.69
N SER A 148 13.00 20.54 0.65
CA SER A 148 12.05 21.42 -0.05
C SER A 148 10.83 20.70 -0.62
N HIS A 149 10.87 19.37 -0.74
CA HIS A 149 9.73 18.57 -1.16
C HIS A 149 8.63 18.44 -0.08
N PHE A 150 8.86 18.90 1.15
CA PHE A 150 7.90 18.79 2.24
C PHE A 150 7.26 20.13 2.63
N ASP A 151 5.94 20.15 2.65
CA ASP A 151 5.10 21.25 3.14
C ASP A 151 4.38 20.87 4.44
N GLY A 152 3.73 21.84 5.10
CA GLY A 152 2.93 21.58 6.31
C GLY A 152 3.74 21.36 7.58
N LEU A 153 5.02 21.76 7.58
CA LEU A 153 5.96 21.60 8.70
C LEU A 153 5.61 22.43 9.94
N SER A 154 4.69 23.39 9.83
CA SER A 154 4.16 24.14 10.99
C SER A 154 3.43 23.25 12.00
N SER A 155 2.98 22.05 11.59
CA SER A 155 2.40 21.05 12.48
C SER A 155 3.42 20.26 13.30
N VAL A 156 4.72 20.45 13.03
CA VAL A 156 5.82 19.76 13.71
C VAL A 156 6.19 20.51 14.98
N GLN A 157 6.18 19.81 16.11
CA GLN A 157 6.48 20.34 17.43
C GLN A 157 7.32 19.37 18.27
N TYR A 158 8.12 19.90 19.18
CA TYR A 158 8.92 19.08 20.09
C TYR A 158 8.04 18.40 21.15
N SER A 159 8.14 17.07 21.24
CA SER A 159 7.46 16.28 22.26
C SER A 159 8.43 15.90 23.36
N GLN A 160 8.24 16.49 24.55
CA GLN A 160 9.04 16.16 25.74
C GLN A 160 8.96 14.66 26.09
N ALA A 161 7.78 14.06 25.98
CA ALA A 161 7.56 12.65 26.31
C ALA A 161 8.33 11.68 25.38
N LEU A 162 8.65 12.11 24.16
CA LEU A 162 9.39 11.32 23.18
C LEU A 162 10.83 11.80 22.98
N ASN A 163 11.19 12.94 23.58
CA ASN A 163 12.46 13.63 23.37
C ASN A 163 12.81 13.80 21.88
N SER A 164 11.82 14.18 21.06
CA SER A 164 11.92 14.27 19.60
C SER A 164 10.81 15.16 19.03
N LYS A 165 11.03 15.76 17.87
CA LYS A 165 10.03 16.51 17.09
C LYS A 165 9.07 15.57 16.40
N ILE A 166 7.78 15.86 16.53
CA ILE A 166 6.67 15.07 15.96
C ILE A 166 5.69 16.00 15.24
N ALA A 167 5.09 15.52 14.17
CA ALA A 167 3.95 16.16 13.56
C ALA A 167 2.66 15.78 14.31
N VAL A 168 1.76 16.75 14.45
CA VAL A 168 0.47 16.56 15.14
C VAL A 168 -0.69 16.94 14.23
N LEU A 169 -1.62 16.00 14.08
CA LEU A 169 -2.97 16.27 13.60
C LEU A 169 -3.87 16.40 14.83
N ASP A 170 -4.74 17.41 14.82
CA ASP A 170 -5.69 17.67 15.89
C ASP A 170 -6.92 18.40 15.35
N SER A 171 -7.70 19.02 16.23
CA SER A 171 -8.92 19.72 15.84
C SER A 171 -8.70 20.91 14.89
N THR A 172 -7.49 21.45 14.86
CA THR A 172 -7.12 22.63 14.07
C THR A 172 -6.29 22.27 12.84
N THR A 173 -5.71 21.07 12.80
CA THR A 173 -4.84 20.62 11.71
C THR A 173 -5.49 19.50 10.92
N GLU A 174 -6.05 19.86 9.76
CA GLU A 174 -6.72 18.94 8.85
C GLU A 174 -5.73 18.15 7.96
N PHE A 175 -4.63 18.78 7.54
CA PHE A 175 -3.64 18.15 6.66
C PHE A 175 -2.29 18.03 7.38
N GLY A 176 -1.69 16.85 7.30
CA GLY A 176 -0.36 16.61 7.83
C GLY A 176 0.73 17.18 6.93
N VAL A 177 1.98 16.90 7.33
CA VAL A 177 3.15 17.11 6.48
C VAL A 177 2.92 16.39 5.15
N ALA A 178 3.08 17.13 4.07
CA ALA A 178 2.81 16.68 2.72
C ALA A 178 4.12 16.61 1.94
N PHE A 179 4.31 15.53 1.20
CA PHE A 179 5.41 15.39 0.25
C PHE A 179 4.91 15.68 -1.16
N HIS A 180 5.68 16.46 -1.92
CA HIS A 180 5.35 16.91 -3.27
C HIS A 180 6.42 16.51 -4.29
N LEU A 181 5.97 16.11 -5.48
CA LEU A 181 6.85 15.76 -6.59
C LEU A 181 6.24 16.17 -7.93
N SER A 182 7.05 16.73 -8.81
CA SER A 182 6.66 17.11 -10.16
C SER A 182 7.12 16.09 -11.22
N PRO A 183 6.52 16.09 -12.42
CA PRO A 183 6.91 15.23 -13.53
C PRO A 183 8.34 15.48 -14.01
N ASN A 184 8.88 16.69 -13.81
CA ASN A 184 10.26 17.03 -14.17
C ASN A 184 11.28 16.33 -13.25
N GLU A 185 10.91 16.10 -12.00
CA GLU A 185 11.75 15.44 -10.99
C GLU A 185 11.62 13.92 -11.05
N LEU A 186 10.50 13.43 -11.60
CA LEU A 186 10.23 12.02 -11.82
C LEU A 186 9.65 11.78 -13.22
N PRO A 187 10.49 11.67 -14.26
CA PRO A 187 10.05 11.51 -15.64
C PRO A 187 9.62 10.07 -15.93
N VAL A 188 8.49 9.66 -15.35
CA VAL A 188 7.85 8.35 -15.55
C VAL A 188 6.89 8.39 -16.72
N LYS A 189 7.03 7.43 -17.63
CA LYS A 189 6.16 7.27 -18.83
C LYS A 189 5.10 6.18 -18.66
N SER A 190 5.16 5.43 -17.57
CA SER A 190 4.23 4.37 -17.21
C SER A 190 3.72 4.60 -15.79
N ASP A 191 2.63 3.92 -15.45
CA ASP A 191 2.18 3.82 -14.06
C ASP A 191 3.35 3.36 -13.17
N PHE A 192 3.35 3.82 -11.93
CA PHE A 192 4.44 3.64 -11.00
C PHE A 192 3.89 3.38 -9.59
N LYS A 193 4.75 2.84 -8.72
CA LYS A 193 4.38 2.49 -7.35
C LYS A 193 4.96 3.46 -6.35
N ILE A 194 4.16 3.86 -5.39
CA ILE A 194 4.59 4.67 -4.25
C ILE A 194 4.47 3.85 -2.99
N HIS A 195 5.53 3.86 -2.19
CA HIS A 195 5.52 3.40 -0.83
C HIS A 195 5.64 4.59 0.11
N ALA A 196 4.62 4.79 0.93
CA ALA A 196 4.61 5.82 1.94
C ALA A 196 4.55 5.18 3.32
N SER A 197 5.33 5.70 4.27
CA SER A 197 5.27 5.25 5.65
C SER A 197 5.44 6.36 6.65
N TRP A 198 4.80 6.18 7.80
CA TRP A 198 4.80 7.10 8.93
C TRP A 198 5.04 6.33 10.22
N MET A 199 5.84 6.87 11.13
CA MET A 199 5.96 6.34 12.49
C MET A 199 4.84 6.90 13.35
N ILE A 200 3.78 6.14 13.61
CA ILE A 200 2.65 6.59 14.43
C ILE A 200 2.99 6.44 15.92
N HIS A 201 2.67 7.48 16.68
CA HIS A 201 2.78 7.53 18.14
C HIS A 201 1.40 7.72 18.77
N GLY A 202 1.01 6.80 19.65
CA GLY A 202 -0.25 6.83 20.37
C GLY A 202 -1.45 6.39 19.52
N ASN A 203 -2.64 6.82 19.97
CA ASN A 203 -3.89 6.38 19.39
C ASN A 203 -4.16 7.07 18.05
N ILE A 204 -4.74 6.31 17.12
CA ILE A 204 -5.16 6.82 15.83
C ILE A 204 -6.58 7.34 15.94
N GLY A 205 -6.75 8.65 15.74
CA GLY A 205 -8.03 9.32 15.64
C GLY A 205 -8.95 8.72 14.58
N ALA A 206 -10.26 8.97 14.68
CA ALA A 206 -11.23 8.43 13.73
C ALA A 206 -10.97 8.99 12.32
N ASP A 207 -11.21 8.17 11.28
CA ASP A 207 -11.21 8.61 9.87
C ASP A 207 -9.96 9.32 9.33
N ILE A 208 -8.80 9.22 9.98
CA ILE A 208 -7.54 9.72 9.42
C ILE A 208 -7.11 8.83 8.26
N GLN A 209 -6.67 9.43 7.15
CA GLN A 209 -6.38 8.72 5.90
C GLN A 209 -4.98 9.01 5.40
N ALA A 210 -4.29 8.00 4.89
CA ALA A 210 -3.10 8.16 4.05
C ALA A 210 -3.58 8.40 2.61
N VAL A 211 -3.14 9.50 2.01
CA VAL A 211 -3.65 9.98 0.73
C VAL A 211 -2.51 10.11 -0.28
N VAL A 212 -2.80 9.72 -1.52
CA VAL A 212 -2.04 10.11 -2.70
C VAL A 212 -2.97 10.80 -3.69
N SER A 213 -2.54 11.95 -4.21
CA SER A 213 -3.30 12.68 -5.23
C SER A 213 -2.39 13.26 -6.29
N ILE A 214 -2.90 13.36 -7.52
CA ILE A 214 -2.31 14.19 -8.56
C ILE A 214 -3.26 15.35 -8.83
N ILE A 215 -2.75 16.57 -8.76
CA ILE A 215 -3.46 17.80 -9.07
C ILE A 215 -2.88 18.40 -10.35
N ASN A 216 -3.73 18.82 -11.27
CA ASN A 216 -3.35 19.57 -12.46
C ASN A 216 -4.12 20.89 -12.49
N ASN A 217 -3.43 22.02 -12.48
CA ASN A 217 -4.05 23.36 -12.54
C ASN A 217 -5.22 23.54 -11.54
N GLY A 218 -5.02 23.08 -10.30
CA GLY A 218 -6.01 23.15 -9.22
C GLY A 218 -7.13 22.10 -9.26
N LYS A 219 -7.15 21.19 -10.24
CA LYS A 219 -8.12 20.08 -10.32
C LYS A 219 -7.46 18.75 -9.99
N THR A 220 -8.09 17.97 -9.12
CA THR A 220 -7.66 16.59 -8.83
C THR A 220 -7.94 15.70 -10.02
N VAL A 221 -6.89 15.13 -10.62
CA VAL A 221 -6.97 14.18 -11.74
C VAL A 221 -6.78 12.73 -11.32
N TYR A 222 -6.19 12.51 -10.15
CA TYR A 222 -6.09 11.20 -9.52
C TYR A 222 -6.15 11.36 -8.00
N TYR A 223 -6.82 10.41 -7.33
CA TYR A 223 -6.95 10.38 -5.88
C TYR A 223 -7.10 8.94 -5.40
N GLN A 224 -6.28 8.54 -4.44
CA GLN A 224 -6.40 7.28 -3.71
C GLN A 224 -6.15 7.54 -2.23
N SER A 225 -6.91 6.87 -1.36
CA SER A 225 -6.77 7.03 0.09
C SER A 225 -7.04 5.73 0.84
N TYR A 226 -6.42 5.60 2.01
CA TYR A 226 -6.58 4.48 2.92
C TYR A 226 -6.82 4.99 4.34
N LYS A 227 -7.91 4.56 4.98
CA LYS A 227 -8.16 4.90 6.38
C LYS A 227 -7.19 4.16 7.29
N LEU A 228 -6.49 4.87 8.17
CA LEU A 228 -5.49 4.27 9.05
C LEU A 228 -6.09 3.21 9.98
N ASN A 229 -7.29 3.45 10.54
CA ASN A 229 -7.93 2.52 11.48
C ASN A 229 -8.39 1.21 10.84
N ASP A 230 -8.50 1.14 9.51
CA ASP A 230 -8.79 -0.12 8.81
C ASP A 230 -7.58 -1.07 8.86
N TYR A 231 -6.39 -0.53 9.08
CA TYR A 231 -5.12 -1.24 8.91
C TYR A 231 -4.18 -1.17 10.11
N TYR A 232 -4.47 -0.31 11.09
CA TYR A 232 -3.62 -0.10 12.26
C TYR A 232 -4.47 -0.02 13.52
N SER A 233 -3.95 -0.53 14.63
CA SER A 233 -4.71 -0.59 15.88
C SER A 233 -4.62 0.75 16.60
N SER A 234 -5.77 1.31 16.98
CA SER A 234 -5.82 2.52 17.81
C SER A 234 -5.27 2.32 19.22
N LYS A 235 -4.99 1.08 19.65
CA LYS A 235 -4.50 0.76 21.01
C LYS A 235 -2.97 0.64 21.11
N LYS A 236 -2.24 0.65 19.98
CA LYS A 236 -0.77 0.54 20.00
C LYS A 236 -0.15 1.91 20.21
N THR A 237 0.80 2.00 21.14
CA THR A 237 1.48 3.26 21.50
C THR A 237 2.57 3.67 20.51
N LYS A 238 3.13 2.73 19.75
CA LYS A 238 4.05 3.00 18.64
C LYS A 238 3.87 1.95 17.54
N GLN A 239 3.72 2.38 16.30
CA GLN A 239 3.63 1.48 15.15
C GLN A 239 4.04 2.18 13.85
N LYS A 240 4.73 1.46 12.96
CA LYS A 240 5.02 1.96 11.62
C LYS A 240 3.81 1.69 10.73
N ALA A 241 3.17 2.76 10.26
CA ALA A 241 2.16 2.66 9.22
C ALA A 241 2.83 2.70 7.85
N PHE A 242 2.44 1.78 6.98
CA PHE A 242 2.98 1.57 5.65
C PHE A 242 1.85 1.37 4.64
N PHE A 243 1.95 2.03 3.50
CA PHE A 243 0.95 2.00 2.43
C PHE A 243 1.62 1.92 1.06
N GLU A 244 0.98 1.19 0.15
CA GLU A 244 1.37 1.08 -1.27
C GLU A 244 0.26 1.69 -2.14
N PHE A 245 0.66 2.55 -3.07
CA PHE A 245 -0.22 3.19 -4.04
C PHE A 245 0.28 2.91 -5.45
N VAL A 246 -0.64 2.68 -6.37
CA VAL A 246 -0.35 2.48 -7.79
C VAL A 246 -0.87 3.71 -8.51
N VAL A 247 0.06 4.54 -8.96
CA VAL A 247 -0.21 5.88 -9.45
C VAL A 247 -0.06 5.90 -10.96
N PRO A 248 -1.03 6.48 -11.70
CA PRO A 248 -0.92 6.56 -13.15
C PRO A 248 0.25 7.45 -13.55
N ALA A 249 0.82 7.20 -14.72
CA ALA A 249 1.83 8.08 -15.31
C ALA A 249 1.34 9.54 -15.35
N PHE A 250 2.27 10.49 -15.17
CA PHE A 250 1.97 11.90 -15.39
C PHE A 250 1.52 12.11 -16.85
N LYS A 251 0.42 12.84 -17.03
CA LYS A 251 -0.15 13.13 -18.35
C LYS A 251 0.19 14.53 -18.82
N ASN A 252 0.47 15.45 -17.89
CA ASN A 252 0.76 16.85 -18.17
C ASN A 252 1.98 17.32 -17.39
N PRO A 253 2.73 18.33 -17.91
CA PRO A 253 3.90 18.88 -17.22
C PRO A 253 3.56 19.59 -15.89
N ASN A 254 2.32 20.07 -15.74
CA ASN A 254 1.83 20.74 -14.53
C ASN A 254 1.13 19.79 -13.55
N ASP A 255 1.18 18.47 -13.79
CA ASP A 255 0.72 17.52 -12.80
C ASP A 255 1.58 17.67 -11.53
N ALA A 256 0.97 17.58 -10.35
CA ALA A 256 1.65 17.67 -9.07
C ALA A 256 1.21 16.51 -8.20
N LEU A 257 2.12 15.59 -7.92
CA LEU A 257 1.91 14.48 -7.00
C LEU A 257 2.00 15.00 -5.56
N SER A 258 1.07 14.59 -4.71
CA SER A 258 1.07 14.88 -3.28
C SER A 258 0.80 13.63 -2.47
N ILE A 259 1.54 13.43 -1.38
CA ILE A 259 1.39 12.31 -0.45
C ILE A 259 1.30 12.89 0.96
N TYR A 260 0.24 12.57 1.71
CA TYR A 260 0.02 13.19 3.02
C TYR A 260 -0.96 12.38 3.88
N LEU A 261 -1.10 12.78 5.15
CA LEU A 261 -2.18 12.35 6.02
C LEU A 261 -3.31 13.39 6.03
N TRP A 262 -4.55 12.94 5.87
CA TRP A 262 -5.75 13.78 5.91
C TRP A 262 -6.62 13.44 7.13
N ASN A 263 -7.04 14.45 7.88
CA ASN A 263 -7.80 14.37 9.12
C ASN A 263 -9.19 15.04 8.98
N PRO A 264 -10.10 14.47 8.18
CA PRO A 264 -11.42 15.07 7.92
C PRO A 264 -12.32 15.14 9.16
N SER A 265 -12.01 14.35 10.19
CA SER A 265 -12.79 14.28 11.42
C SER A 265 -12.24 15.18 12.52
N HIS A 266 -11.16 15.92 12.26
CA HIS A 266 -10.51 16.77 13.26
C HIS A 266 -10.09 16.00 14.53
N SER A 267 -9.70 14.73 14.35
CA SER A 267 -9.24 13.84 15.42
C SER A 267 -7.75 14.02 15.72
N SER A 268 -7.26 13.44 16.81
CA SER A 268 -5.83 13.53 17.15
C SER A 268 -5.01 12.39 16.54
N LEU A 269 -3.82 12.70 16.03
CA LEU A 269 -2.77 11.74 15.70
C LEU A 269 -1.41 12.41 15.88
N LYS A 270 -0.47 11.66 16.46
CA LYS A 270 0.93 12.06 16.52
C LYS A 270 1.74 11.11 15.66
N TYR A 271 2.65 11.65 14.86
CA TYR A 271 3.54 10.83 14.05
C TYR A 271 4.90 11.50 13.86
N ALA A 272 5.90 10.67 13.61
CA ALA A 272 7.25 11.05 13.24
C ALA A 272 7.60 10.38 11.90
N ASP A 273 8.78 10.71 11.37
CA ASP A 273 9.44 10.04 10.27
C ASP A 273 8.52 9.69 9.11
N MET A 274 8.45 10.57 8.12
CA MET A 274 7.77 10.26 6.87
C MET A 274 8.80 9.80 5.84
N GLN A 275 8.56 8.62 5.27
CA GLN A 275 9.37 8.06 4.18
C GLN A 275 8.50 7.86 2.95
N VAL A 276 8.98 8.35 1.82
CA VAL A 276 8.41 8.14 0.49
C VAL A 276 9.45 7.47 -0.38
N MET A 277 9.06 6.39 -1.03
CA MET A 277 9.88 5.71 -2.04
C MET A 277 9.03 5.48 -3.27
N VAL A 278 9.59 5.80 -4.43
CA VAL A 278 8.93 5.64 -5.72
C VAL A 278 9.66 4.58 -6.54
N TYR A 279 8.90 3.64 -7.07
CA TYR A 279 9.39 2.50 -7.85
C TYR A 279 8.72 2.49 -9.22
N LYS A 280 9.46 2.01 -10.22
CA LYS A 280 8.92 1.77 -11.56
C LYS A 280 7.88 0.64 -11.54
#